data_AF-A0A960L456-F1
#
_entry.id   AF-A0A960L456-F1
#
_cell.length_a   1.000
_cell.length_b   1.000
_cell.length_c   1.000
_cell.angle_alpha   90.00
_cell.angle_beta   90.00
_cell.angle_gamma   90.00
#
_symmetry.space_group_name_H-M   'P 1'
#
loop_
_entity.id
_entity.type
_entity.pdbx_description
1 polymer ?
#
loop_
_entity_poly.entity_id
_entity_poly.type
_entity_poly.pdbx_seq_one_letter_code
_entity_poly.pdbx_strand_id
1 'polypeptide(L)' 'MLTSDFDFELPAELIAQEPLARGTSRLLVLDAAGEARHRSVADLPDLLRPGDLLVVND' A
#
# COMPACT_ATOMS: atom_id res chain seq x y z
N MET A 1 -11.43 19.29 -12.15
CA MET A 1 -11.65 17.98 -11.53
C MET A 1 -12.70 18.15 -10.46
N LEU A 2 -13.71 17.30 -10.50
CA LEU A 2 -14.72 17.18 -9.47
C LEU A 2 -14.25 16.12 -8.46
N THR A 3 -14.75 16.18 -7.23
CA THR A 3 -14.45 15.15 -6.22
C THR A 3 -14.95 13.77 -6.65
N SER A 4 -16.02 13.73 -7.46
CA SER A 4 -16.56 12.51 -8.05
C SER A 4 -15.61 11.78 -9.00
N ASP A 5 -14.61 12.48 -9.55
CA ASP A 5 -13.60 11.86 -10.43
C ASP A 5 -12.71 10.85 -9.67
N PHE A 6 -12.80 10.83 -8.33
CA PHE A 6 -12.02 9.98 -7.43
C PHE A 6 -12.90 9.10 -6.53
N ASP A 7 -14.21 9.02 -6.81
CA ASP A 7 -15.14 8.19 -6.05
C ASP A 7 -15.02 6.71 -6.45
N PHE A 8 -15.17 5.80 -5.48
CA PHE A 8 -15.12 4.36 -5.72
C PHE A 8 -15.99 3.62 -4.70
N GLU A 9 -16.50 2.45 -5.10
CA GLU A 9 -17.25 1.58 -4.21
C GLU A 9 -16.32 0.98 -3.14
N LEU A 10 -16.55 1.32 -1.88
CA LEU A 10 -15.83 0.77 -0.72
C LEU A 10 -16.82 0.09 0.24
N PRO A 11 -16.94 -1.24 0.20
CA PRO A 11 -17.70 -1.98 1.20
C PRO A 11 -17.18 -1.70 2.62
N ALA A 12 -18.09 -1.41 3.54
CA ALA A 12 -17.75 -0.95 4.89
C ALA A 12 -16.91 -1.97 5.68
N GLU A 13 -17.12 -3.25 5.42
CA GLU A 13 -16.40 -4.38 6.02
C GLU A 13 -14.93 -4.47 5.60
N LEU A 14 -14.53 -3.82 4.51
CA LEU A 14 -13.13 -3.75 4.07
C LEU A 14 -12.34 -2.66 4.78
N ILE A 15 -13.01 -1.80 5.57
CA ILE A 15 -12.35 -0.80 6.41
C ILE A 15 -11.87 -1.49 7.69
N ALA A 16 -10.56 -1.57 7.87
CA ALA A 16 -9.95 -2.13 9.06
C ALA A 16 -10.43 -1.37 10.31
N GLN A 17 -11.01 -2.10 11.26
CA GLN A 17 -11.48 -1.54 12.55
C GLN A 17 -10.37 -1.49 13.58
N GLU A 18 -9.35 -2.35 13.43
CA GLU A 18 -8.18 -2.43 14.28
C GLU A 18 -6.94 -2.74 13.44
N PRO A 19 -5.74 -2.31 13.86
CA PRO A 19 -4.52 -2.67 13.17
C PRO A 19 -4.18 -4.15 13.37
N LEU A 20 -3.61 -4.77 12.33
CA LEU A 20 -2.97 -6.07 12.46
C LEU A 20 -1.62 -5.95 13.20
N ALA A 21 -1.08 -7.09 13.60
CA ALA A 21 0.29 -7.16 14.12
C ALA A 21 1.27 -6.51 13.13
N ARG A 22 2.24 -5.75 13.64
CA ARG A 22 3.16 -4.97 12.80
C ARG A 22 3.90 -5.88 11.82
N GLY A 23 3.89 -5.49 10.54
CA GLY A 23 4.56 -6.22 9.46
C GLY A 23 3.76 -7.35 8.82
N THR A 24 2.56 -7.68 9.32
CA THR A 24 1.71 -8.73 8.72
C THR A 24 0.66 -8.19 7.74
N SER A 25 0.52 -6.87 7.65
CA SER A 25 -0.39 -6.22 6.70
C SER A 25 -0.01 -6.53 5.25
N ARG A 26 -1.03 -6.59 4.38
CA ARG A 26 -0.86 -6.71 2.93
C ARG A 26 -0.20 -5.44 2.36
N LEU A 27 0.65 -5.63 1.36
CA LEU A 27 1.26 -4.56 0.56
C LEU A 27 0.84 -4.74 -0.91
N LEU A 28 0.21 -3.71 -1.49
CA LEU A 28 -0.04 -3.64 -2.92
C LEU A 28 1.13 -2.90 -3.58
N VAL A 29 1.84 -3.59 -4.47
CA VAL A 29 2.89 -2.99 -5.31
C VAL A 29 2.28 -2.70 -6.66
N LEU A 30 2.24 -1.43 -7.04
CA LEU A 30 1.74 -0.96 -8.33
C LEU A 30 2.86 -0.20 -9.03
N ASP A 31 3.21 -0.61 -10.26
CA ASP A 31 4.18 0.15 -11.06
C ASP A 31 3.52 1.22 -11.95
N ALA A 32 4.33 2.05 -12.59
CA ALA A 32 3.85 3.14 -13.43
C ALA A 32 3.13 2.69 -14.70
N ALA A 33 3.28 1.42 -15.10
CA ALA A 33 2.54 0.83 -16.22
C ALA A 33 1.17 0.29 -15.79
N GLY A 34 0.90 0.23 -14.48
CA GLY A 34 -0.34 -0.27 -13.90
C GLY A 34 -0.29 -1.74 -13.52
N GLU A 35 0.88 -2.39 -13.56
CA GLU A 35 1.00 -3.80 -13.16
C GLU A 35 0.95 -3.92 -11.62
N ALA A 36 0.02 -4.74 -11.14
CA ALA A 36 -0.26 -4.91 -9.73
C ALA A 36 0.27 -6.24 -9.20
N ARG A 37 0.92 -6.22 -8.02
CA ARG A 37 1.41 -7.41 -7.32
C ARG A 37 1.05 -7.34 -5.85
N HIS A 38 0.65 -8.47 -5.27
CA HIS A 38 0.35 -8.59 -3.86
C HIS A 38 1.56 -9.14 -3.09
N ARG A 39 1.92 -8.49 -1.99
CA ARG A 39 3.03 -8.81 -1.09
C ARG A 39 2.60 -8.62 0.38
N SER A 40 3.49 -8.90 1.31
CA SER A 40 3.41 -8.46 2.71
C SER A 40 4.25 -7.19 2.92
N VAL A 41 3.89 -6.36 3.90
CA VAL A 41 4.74 -5.23 4.32
C VAL A 41 6.11 -5.71 4.81
N ALA A 42 6.21 -6.93 5.34
CA ALA A 42 7.49 -7.57 5.68
C ALA A 42 8.43 -7.75 4.47
N ASP A 43 7.89 -7.81 3.24
CA ASP A 43 8.66 -7.98 2.01
C ASP A 43 9.20 -6.64 1.47
N LEU A 44 8.89 -5.51 2.10
CA LEU A 44 9.33 -4.18 1.63
C LEU A 44 10.84 -4.09 1.40
N PRO A 45 11.73 -4.63 2.25
CA PRO A 45 13.17 -4.59 2.00
C PRO A 45 13.58 -5.23 0.67
N ASP A 46 12.88 -6.26 0.21
CA ASP A 46 13.18 -6.96 -1.05
C ASP A 46 12.80 -6.14 -2.30
N LEU A 47 12.01 -5.08 -2.12
CA LEU A 47 11.59 -4.17 -3.19
C LEU A 47 12.56 -3.00 -3.36
N LEU A 48 13.43 -2.76 -2.37
CA LEU A 48 14.39 -1.66 -2.37
C LEU A 48 15.71 -2.08 -3.01
N ARG A 49 16.39 -1.12 -3.62
CA ARG A 49 17.73 -1.29 -4.18
C ARG A 49 18.75 -0.61 -3.27
N PRO A 50 20.01 -1.10 -3.27
CA PRO A 50 21.10 -0.38 -2.62
C PRO A 50 21.17 1.07 -3.15
N GLY A 51 21.13 2.04 -2.24
CA GLY A 51 21.13 3.47 -2.56
C GLY A 51 19.76 4.15 -2.51
N ASP A 52 18.66 3.39 -2.36
CA ASP A 52 17.34 3.98 -2.14
C ASP A 52 17.26 4.70 -0.78
N LEU A 53 16.57 5.83 -0.74
CA LEU A 53 16.35 6.63 0.46
C LEU A 53 14.91 6.48 0.93
N LEU A 54 14.71 5.93 2.13
CA LEU A 54 13.42 5.92 2.80
C LEU A 54 13.27 7.18 3.66
N VAL A 55 12.39 8.10 3.27
CA VAL A 55 12.05 9.29 4.05
C VAL A 55 10.84 8.98 4.93
N VAL A 56 10.98 9.09 6.25
CA VAL A 56 9.93 8.82 7.23
C VAL A 56 9.62 10.11 7.98
N ASN A 57 8.34 10.37 8.23
CA ASN A 57 7.90 11.48 9.06
C ASN A 57 7.77 11.05 10.53
N ASP A 58 8.11 11.96 11.45
CA ASP A 58 7.80 11.88 12.89
C ASP A 58 6.44 12.55 13.17
#